data_AF-A0A535IYU0-F1
#
_entry.id   AF-A0A535IYU0-F1
#
_cell.length_a   1.000
_cell.length_b   1.000
_cell.length_c   1.000
_cell.angle_alpha   90.00
_cell.angle_beta   90.00
_cell.angle_gamma   90.00
#
_symmetry.space_group_name_H-M   'P 1'
#
loop_
_entity.id
_entity.type
_entity.pdbx_description
1 polymer ?
#
loop_
_entity_poly.entity_id
_entity_poly.type
_entity_poly.pdbx_seq_one_letter_code
_entity_poly.pdbx_strand_id
1 'polypeptide(L)'
;MDKAQVRRAVAALSRERPEWLPVLEAALVVAERCEPYGGDFAGAWVLEELKQQTGRPVWLPNLRLLISYGFLEKVGESTRGGRRSYYRVTDRQAIGSVLAEHRPIQRQTESQPAPPTSRFRFIGAGNSGQPGSDTARQAGDISYQPRSWR
;
A
#
# COMPACT_ATOMS: atom_id res chain seq x y z
N MET A 1 -25.48 -7.06 -3.59
CA MET A 1 -25.69 -6.18 -2.42
C MET A 1 -26.53 -5.00 -2.84
N ASP A 2 -27.37 -4.44 -1.96
CA ASP A 2 -28.07 -3.17 -2.26
C ASP A 2 -27.12 -1.96 -2.09
N LYS A 3 -27.34 -0.86 -2.82
CA LYS A 3 -26.50 0.35 -2.79
C LYS A 3 -26.32 0.92 -1.38
N ALA A 4 -27.37 0.87 -0.54
CA ALA A 4 -27.28 1.32 0.85
C ALA A 4 -26.36 0.43 1.70
N GLN A 5 -26.37 -0.89 1.46
CA GLN A 5 -25.45 -1.83 2.10
C GLN A 5 -24.01 -1.57 1.66
N VAL A 6 -23.80 -1.33 0.36
CA VAL A 6 -22.48 -0.99 -0.20
C VAL A 6 -21.93 0.27 0.44
N ARG A 7 -22.73 1.35 0.56
CA ARG A 7 -22.32 2.59 1.26
C ARG A 7 -21.87 2.33 2.69
N ARG A 8 -22.62 1.55 3.46
CA ARG A 8 -22.24 1.19 4.84
C ARG A 8 -20.95 0.38 4.88
N ALA A 9 -20.80 -0.59 3.98
CA ALA A 9 -19.60 -1.43 3.91
C ALA A 9 -18.36 -0.61 3.54
N VAL A 10 -18.46 0.28 2.53
CA VAL A 10 -17.34 1.15 2.11
C VAL A 10 -16.96 2.13 3.22
N ALA A 11 -17.95 2.72 3.91
CA ALA A 11 -17.70 3.60 5.06
C ALA A 11 -17.06 2.86 6.25
N ALA A 12 -17.46 1.60 6.50
CA ALA A 12 -16.84 0.78 7.53
C ALA A 12 -15.40 0.43 7.17
N LEU A 13 -15.17 -0.03 5.92
CA LEU A 13 -13.84 -0.34 5.40
C LEU A 13 -12.90 0.88 5.48
N SER A 14 -13.37 2.06 5.07
CA SER A 14 -12.55 3.27 5.08
C SER A 14 -12.16 3.72 6.49
N ARG A 15 -13.02 3.51 7.48
CA ARG A 15 -12.76 3.85 8.88
C ARG A 15 -11.86 2.84 9.58
N GLU A 16 -12.09 1.55 9.35
CA GLU A 16 -11.47 0.46 10.11
C GLU A 16 -10.16 -0.01 9.48
N ARG A 17 -10.07 0.04 8.15
CA ARG A 17 -9.02 -0.55 7.31
C ARG A 17 -8.77 0.31 6.06
N PRO A 18 -8.44 1.61 6.20
CA PRO A 18 -8.27 2.53 5.06
C PRO A 18 -7.24 2.04 4.03
N GLU A 19 -6.23 1.28 4.46
CA GLU A 19 -5.20 0.67 3.60
C GLU A 19 -5.76 -0.36 2.60
N TRP A 20 -7.00 -0.81 2.79
CA TRP A 20 -7.69 -1.75 1.89
C TRP A 20 -8.51 -1.07 0.80
N LEU A 21 -8.71 0.25 0.85
CA LEU A 21 -9.42 0.96 -0.21
C LEU A 21 -8.72 0.83 -1.57
N PRO A 22 -7.39 1.04 -1.69
CA PRO A 22 -6.69 0.83 -2.96
C PRO A 22 -6.76 -0.63 -3.45
N VAL A 23 -6.85 -1.59 -2.53
CA VAL A 23 -7.00 -3.01 -2.86
C VAL A 23 -8.37 -3.28 -3.49
N LEU A 24 -9.42 -2.65 -2.95
CA LEU A 24 -10.76 -2.72 -3.51
C LEU A 24 -10.82 -2.08 -4.90
N GLU A 25 -10.17 -0.93 -5.09
CA GLU A 25 -10.04 -0.27 -6.40
C GLU A 25 -9.34 -1.17 -7.42
N ALA A 26 -8.19 -1.73 -7.07
CA ALA A 26 -7.47 -2.68 -7.92
C ALA A 26 -8.32 -3.91 -8.26
N ALA A 27 -9.11 -4.42 -7.31
CA ALA A 27 -10.02 -5.54 -7.55
C ALA A 27 -11.13 -5.19 -8.56
N LEU A 28 -11.67 -3.98 -8.53
CA LEU A 28 -12.68 -3.53 -9.50
C LEU A 28 -12.09 -3.42 -10.92
N VAL A 29 -10.87 -2.90 -11.04
CA VAL A 29 -10.16 -2.81 -12.34
C VAL A 29 -9.89 -4.20 -12.90
N VAL A 30 -9.42 -5.13 -12.07
CA VAL A 30 -9.18 -6.52 -12.50
C VAL A 30 -10.48 -7.20 -12.88
N ALA A 31 -11.55 -7.01 -12.11
CA ALA A 31 -12.87 -7.56 -12.40
C ALA A 31 -13.40 -7.06 -13.75
N GLU A 32 -13.27 -5.77 -14.04
CA GLU A 32 -13.66 -5.17 -15.33
C GLU A 32 -12.90 -5.80 -16.50
N ARG A 33 -11.58 -5.99 -16.38
CA ARG A 33 -10.77 -6.69 -17.40
C ARG A 33 -11.20 -8.15 -17.60
N CYS A 34 -11.78 -8.77 -16.57
CA CYS A 34 -12.21 -10.16 -16.60
C CYS A 34 -13.68 -10.34 -16.98
N GLU A 35 -14.49 -9.28 -17.07
CA GLU A 35 -15.92 -9.37 -17.44
C GLU A 35 -16.17 -10.16 -18.73
N PRO A 36 -15.39 -9.97 -19.83
CA PRO A 36 -15.56 -10.76 -21.06
C PRO A 36 -15.33 -12.27 -20.89
N TYR A 37 -14.66 -12.68 -19.81
CA TYR A 37 -14.28 -14.06 -19.53
C TYR A 37 -15.02 -14.66 -18.32
N GLY A 38 -16.16 -14.06 -17.92
CA GLY A 38 -16.98 -14.53 -16.82
C GLY A 38 -16.76 -13.82 -15.48
N GLY A 39 -15.88 -12.82 -15.43
CA GLY A 39 -15.71 -11.94 -14.26
C GLY A 39 -14.93 -12.54 -13.09
N ASP A 40 -14.41 -13.76 -13.24
CA ASP A 40 -13.63 -14.44 -12.21
C ASP A 40 -12.15 -14.11 -12.34
N PHE A 41 -11.50 -13.77 -11.22
CA PHE A 41 -10.10 -13.40 -11.21
C PHE A 41 -9.34 -13.98 -10.02
N ALA A 42 -8.04 -14.16 -10.20
CA ALA A 42 -7.15 -14.63 -9.14
C ALA A 42 -6.70 -13.45 -8.25
N GLY A 43 -6.56 -13.69 -6.95
CA GLY A 43 -6.07 -12.66 -6.02
C GLY A 43 -4.66 -12.13 -6.39
N ALA A 44 -3.82 -12.95 -7.00
CA ALA A 44 -2.51 -12.52 -7.49
C ALA A 44 -2.59 -11.42 -8.56
N TRP A 45 -3.66 -11.38 -9.36
CA TRP A 45 -3.84 -10.33 -10.38
C TRP A 45 -4.18 -8.99 -9.74
N VAL A 46 -4.90 -8.99 -8.61
CA VAL A 46 -5.16 -7.80 -7.82
C VAL A 46 -3.88 -7.24 -7.22
N LEU A 47 -2.98 -8.11 -6.74
CA LEU A 47 -1.68 -7.67 -6.21
C LEU A 47 -0.79 -7.07 -7.29
N GLU A 48 -0.80 -7.64 -8.50
CA GLU A 48 -0.05 -7.10 -9.64
C GLU A 48 -0.60 -5.73 -10.05
N GLU A 49 -1.93 -5.60 -10.15
CA GLU A 49 -2.58 -4.31 -10.43
C GLU A 49 -2.26 -3.26 -9.35
N LEU A 50 -2.34 -3.63 -8.07
CA LEU A 50 -2.01 -2.73 -6.96
C LEU A 50 -0.54 -2.29 -7.00
N LYS A 51 0.38 -3.21 -7.35
CA LYS A 51 1.79 -2.90 -7.54
C LYS A 51 1.99 -1.93 -8.72
N GLN A 52 1.26 -2.09 -9.82
CA GLN A 52 1.31 -1.17 -10.95
C GLN A 52 0.81 0.24 -10.56
N GLN A 53 -0.24 0.33 -9.76
CA GLN A 53 -0.81 1.61 -9.31
C GLN A 53 0.06 2.33 -8.27
N THR A 54 0.67 1.60 -7.34
CA THR A 54 1.43 2.17 -6.22
C THR A 54 2.94 2.22 -6.46
N GLY A 55 3.44 1.51 -7.48
CA GLY A 55 4.87 1.36 -7.77
C GLY A 55 5.64 0.52 -6.75
N ARG A 56 4.96 -0.11 -5.78
CA ARG A 56 5.60 -0.89 -4.70
C ARG A 56 4.93 -2.25 -4.53
N PRO A 57 5.69 -3.32 -4.24
CA PRO A 57 5.09 -4.59 -3.88
C PRO A 57 4.37 -4.47 -2.54
N VAL A 58 3.08 -4.78 -2.53
CA VAL A 58 2.27 -4.85 -1.32
C VAL A 58 2.07 -6.32 -0.98
N TRP A 59 2.44 -6.71 0.24
CA TRP A 59 2.14 -8.04 0.74
C TRP A 59 0.77 -8.04 1.44
N LEU A 60 -0.14 -8.90 0.97
CA LEU A 60 -1.46 -9.11 1.57
C LEU A 60 -1.65 -10.59 1.88
N PRO A 61 -2.25 -10.95 3.04
CA PRO A 61 -2.41 -12.34 3.43
C PRO A 61 -3.40 -13.12 2.52
N ASN A 62 -4.46 -12.47 2.04
CA ASN A 62 -5.45 -12.92 1.04
C ASN A 62 -6.57 -11.87 0.92
N LEU A 63 -7.52 -12.04 0.01
CA LEU A 63 -8.65 -11.12 -0.15
C LEU A 63 -9.86 -11.42 0.77
N ARG A 64 -9.69 -12.24 1.82
CA ARG A 64 -10.80 -12.63 2.71
C ARG A 64 -11.41 -11.46 3.45
N LEU A 65 -10.64 -10.40 3.69
CA LEU A 65 -11.18 -9.18 4.30
C LEU A 65 -12.22 -8.54 3.38
N LEU A 66 -11.95 -8.40 2.07
CA LEU A 66 -12.95 -7.89 1.14
C LEU A 66 -14.19 -8.81 1.02
N ILE A 67 -14.02 -10.13 1.23
CA ILE A 67 -15.14 -11.07 1.35
C ILE A 67 -15.97 -10.79 2.60
N SER A 68 -15.34 -10.54 3.76
CA SER A 68 -16.08 -10.30 5.01
C SER A 68 -16.91 -9.01 4.99
N TYR A 69 -16.50 -8.00 4.22
CA TYR A 69 -17.31 -6.80 3.97
C TYR A 69 -18.35 -6.99 2.85
N GLY A 70 -18.35 -8.15 2.16
CA GLY A 70 -19.32 -8.50 1.12
C GLY A 70 -18.99 -7.96 -0.28
N PHE A 71 -17.80 -7.40 -0.51
CA PHE A 71 -17.42 -6.87 -1.82
C PHE A 71 -17.08 -7.97 -2.84
N LEU A 72 -16.53 -9.08 -2.33
CA LEU A 72 -16.07 -10.20 -3.12
C LEU A 72 -16.71 -11.51 -2.65
N GLU A 73 -16.81 -12.45 -3.57
CA GLU A 73 -17.18 -13.84 -3.32
C GLU A 73 -16.07 -14.75 -3.81
N LYS A 74 -15.79 -15.83 -3.08
CA LYS A 74 -14.87 -16.87 -3.56
C LYS A 74 -15.61 -17.74 -4.57
N VAL A 75 -15.04 -17.89 -5.76
CA VAL A 75 -15.59 -18.75 -6.82
C VAL A 75 -14.82 -20.06 -6.87
N GLY A 76 -15.57 -21.17 -6.83
CA GLY A 76 -15.05 -22.51 -7.00
C GLY A 76 -14.19 -23.04 -5.86
N GLU A 77 -13.77 -24.29 -6.02
CA GLU A 77 -12.81 -24.92 -5.11
C GLU A 77 -11.42 -24.34 -5.31
N SER A 78 -10.62 -24.31 -4.24
CA SER A 78 -9.25 -23.79 -4.34
C SER A 78 -8.40 -24.71 -5.21
N THR A 79 -7.87 -24.19 -6.33
CA THR A 79 -7.10 -24.99 -7.28
C THR A 79 -5.59 -25.00 -6.94
N ARG A 80 -4.84 -25.95 -7.51
CA ARG A 80 -3.38 -26.14 -7.30
C ARG A 80 -3.02 -26.40 -5.82
N GLY A 81 -3.68 -27.37 -5.19
CA GLY A 81 -3.43 -27.74 -3.80
C GLY A 81 -3.74 -26.61 -2.80
N GLY A 82 -4.81 -25.84 -3.06
CA GLY A 82 -5.22 -24.73 -2.18
C GLY A 82 -4.50 -23.41 -2.43
N ARG A 83 -3.50 -23.36 -3.31
CA ARG A 83 -2.63 -22.18 -3.49
C ARG A 83 -3.24 -21.09 -4.37
N ARG A 84 -4.31 -21.39 -5.13
CA ARG A 84 -4.98 -20.40 -5.98
C ARG A 84 -6.48 -20.36 -5.69
N SER A 85 -6.91 -19.23 -5.14
CA SER A 85 -8.32 -18.88 -4.98
C SER A 85 -8.74 -17.91 -6.07
N TYR A 86 -9.94 -18.11 -6.59
CA TYR A 86 -10.59 -17.22 -7.54
C TYR A 86 -11.72 -16.46 -6.84
N TYR A 87 -11.96 -15.25 -7.30
CA TYR A 87 -12.92 -14.34 -6.72
C TYR A 87 -13.76 -13.70 -7.81
N ARG A 88 -14.97 -13.27 -7.43
CA ARG A 88 -15.87 -12.46 -8.24
C ARG A 88 -16.35 -11.28 -7.42
N VAL A 89 -16.54 -10.13 -8.07
CA VAL A 89 -17.16 -8.95 -7.44
C VAL A 89 -18.68 -9.13 -7.46
N THR A 90 -19.33 -8.96 -6.31
CA THR A 90 -20.79 -9.18 -6.17
C THR A 90 -21.63 -8.15 -6.94
N ASP A 91 -21.24 -6.87 -6.92
CA ASP A 91 -21.93 -5.80 -7.65
C ASP A 91 -20.95 -4.68 -8.03
N ARG A 92 -20.26 -4.86 -9.16
CA ARG A 92 -19.18 -3.96 -9.58
C ARG A 92 -19.66 -2.53 -9.78
N GLN A 93 -20.83 -2.35 -10.37
CA GLN A 93 -21.38 -1.04 -10.71
C GLN A 93 -21.75 -0.24 -9.45
N ALA A 94 -22.45 -0.88 -8.50
CA ALA A 94 -22.80 -0.23 -7.25
C ALA A 94 -21.57 0.08 -6.39
N ILE A 95 -20.63 -0.86 -6.28
CA ILE A 95 -19.38 -0.67 -5.52
C ILE A 95 -18.54 0.45 -6.14
N GLY A 96 -18.32 0.43 -7.45
CA GLY A 96 -17.56 1.46 -8.14
C GLY A 96 -18.17 2.86 -7.99
N SER A 97 -19.50 2.96 -8.14
CA SER A 97 -20.21 4.24 -7.97
C SER A 97 -20.07 4.79 -6.56
N VAL A 98 -20.26 3.94 -5.55
CA VAL A 98 -20.13 4.34 -4.14
C VAL A 98 -18.70 4.68 -3.78
N LEU A 99 -17.72 3.95 -4.31
CA LEU A 99 -16.30 4.21 -4.04
C LEU A 99 -15.87 5.56 -4.65
N ALA A 100 -16.37 5.88 -5.84
CA ALA A 100 -16.17 7.18 -6.48
C ALA A 100 -16.84 8.32 -5.69
N GLU A 101 -18.06 8.11 -5.17
CA GLU A 101 -18.75 9.05 -4.26
C GLU A 101 -18.01 9.21 -2.92
N HIS A 102 -17.47 8.11 -2.38
CA HIS A 102 -16.76 8.07 -1.11
C HIS A 102 -15.40 8.74 -1.19
N ARG A 103 -14.77 8.80 -2.37
CA ARG A 103 -13.56 9.59 -2.57
C ARG A 103 -13.94 11.04 -2.23
N PRO A 104 -13.51 11.61 -1.08
CA PRO A 104 -13.61 13.03 -0.95
C PRO A 104 -12.82 13.57 -2.15
N ILE A 105 -13.38 14.58 -2.84
CA ILE A 105 -12.57 15.48 -3.67
C ILE A 105 -11.32 15.68 -2.84
N GLN A 106 -10.20 15.13 -3.30
CA GLN A 106 -8.90 15.42 -2.73
C GLN A 106 -8.75 16.91 -2.99
N ARG A 107 -9.33 17.74 -2.13
CA ARG A 107 -8.93 19.10 -1.89
C ARG A 107 -7.49 18.92 -1.50
N GLN A 108 -6.63 19.00 -2.51
CA GLN A 108 -5.28 19.48 -2.42
C GLN A 108 -4.72 19.23 -1.02
N THR A 109 -4.47 17.96 -0.69
CA THR A 109 -3.33 17.74 0.19
C THR A 109 -2.19 18.09 -0.74
N GLU A 110 -1.84 19.38 -0.73
CA GLU A 110 -0.56 19.87 -1.18
C GLU A 110 0.42 18.75 -0.89
N SER A 111 1.09 18.27 -1.94
CA SER A 111 2.39 17.69 -1.80
C SER A 111 3.15 18.63 -0.88
N GLN A 112 3.16 18.36 0.43
CA GLN A 112 4.08 19.03 1.33
C GLN A 112 5.43 18.72 0.69
N PRO A 113 6.15 19.73 0.15
CA PRO A 113 7.52 19.46 -0.24
C PRO A 113 8.17 18.89 1.03
N ALA A 114 8.86 17.77 0.88
CA ALA A 114 9.61 17.16 1.96
C ALA A 114 10.29 18.30 2.77
N PRO A 115 10.15 18.34 4.10
CA PRO A 115 10.81 19.38 4.87
C PRO A 115 12.26 19.41 4.41
N PRO A 116 12.82 20.59 4.06
CA PRO A 116 14.21 20.65 3.66
C PRO A 116 14.99 19.93 4.76
N THR A 117 15.93 19.09 4.35
CA THR A 117 16.88 18.44 5.24
C THR A 117 17.69 19.54 5.94
N SER A 118 17.09 20.12 6.98
CA SER A 118 17.77 20.93 7.96
C SER A 118 18.77 19.99 8.58
N ARG A 119 20.00 20.12 8.10
CA ARG A 119 21.19 19.54 8.69
C ARG A 119 21.20 20.05 10.12
N PHE A 120 20.71 19.25 11.07
CA PHE A 120 20.80 19.54 12.49
C PHE A 120 22.29 19.75 12.81
N ARG A 121 22.72 21.01 12.87
CA ARG A 121 24.03 21.40 13.39
C ARG A 121 23.86 21.47 14.89
N PHE A 122 24.34 20.45 15.59
CA PHE A 122 24.71 20.62 16.98
C PHE A 122 25.83 21.67 17.03
N ILE A 123 25.51 22.90 17.46
CA ILE A 123 26.51 23.82 17.97
C ILE A 123 26.60 23.52 19.46
N GLY A 124 27.59 22.72 19.84
CA GLY A 124 27.98 22.60 21.24
C GLY A 124 28.59 23.93 21.67
N ALA A 125 27.80 24.79 22.34
CA ALA A 125 28.34 25.94 23.05
C ALA A 125 29.05 25.42 24.32
N GLY A 126 30.27 24.92 24.13
CA GLY A 126 31.20 24.63 25.22
C GLY A 126 31.72 25.93 25.80
N ASN A 127 31.12 26.38 26.91
CA ASN A 127 31.63 27.49 27.68
C ASN A 127 32.79 26.98 28.55
N SER A 128 33.98 26.87 27.98
CA SER A 128 35.22 26.64 28.73
C SER A 128 36.33 27.51 28.15
N GLY A 129 36.52 28.68 28.75
CA GLY A 129 37.64 29.55 28.44
C GLY A 129 38.95 28.93 28.91
N GLN A 130 39.79 28.52 27.98
CA GLN A 130 41.26 28.50 28.08
C GLN A 130 41.85 28.29 26.66
N PRO A 131 42.90 29.03 26.25
CA PRO A 131 43.57 28.79 24.97
C PRO A 131 44.56 27.62 25.12
N GLY A 132 44.39 26.58 24.30
CA GLY A 132 45.23 25.38 24.33
C GLY A 132 45.61 24.91 22.93
N SER A 133 46.90 25.11 22.62
CA SER A 133 47.76 24.58 21.55
C SER A 133 47.20 23.60 20.51
N ASP A 134 47.48 23.94 19.25
CA ASP A 134 47.56 23.05 18.09
C ASP A 134 48.53 21.88 18.35
N THR A 135 48.01 20.65 18.36
CA THR A 135 48.79 19.42 18.25
C THR A 135 48.06 18.36 17.41
N ALA A 136 48.55 18.20 16.18
CA ALA A 136 48.78 16.94 15.48
C ALA A 136 47.60 16.01 15.07
N ARG A 137 47.38 15.98 13.75
CA ARG A 137 47.50 14.82 12.83
C ARG A 137 46.89 13.44 13.19
N GLN A 138 46.11 12.97 12.21
CA GLN A 138 45.96 11.59 11.70
C GLN A 138 45.26 10.52 12.55
N ALA A 139 44.06 10.14 12.09
CA ALA A 139 43.58 8.76 11.92
C ALA A 139 42.33 8.88 11.02
N GLY A 140 42.20 8.31 9.83
CA GLY A 140 42.62 7.00 9.31
C GLY A 140 41.34 6.41 8.71
N ASP A 141 41.16 6.56 7.40
CA ASP A 141 39.97 6.12 6.66
C ASP A 141 39.95 4.58 6.59
N ILE A 142 39.05 3.91 7.33
CA ILE A 142 38.98 2.45 7.34
C ILE A 142 38.05 2.01 6.21
N SER A 143 38.62 1.66 5.06
CA SER A 143 37.91 0.99 3.97
C SER A 143 37.69 -0.49 4.30
N TYR A 144 36.42 -0.88 4.43
CA TYR A 144 36.01 -2.28 4.66
C TYR A 144 35.58 -2.94 3.34
N GLN A 145 36.27 -3.99 2.92
CA GLN A 145 35.84 -4.89 1.83
C GLN A 145 35.57 -6.29 2.39
N PRO A 146 34.33 -6.83 2.28
CA PRO A 146 34.05 -8.19 2.69
C PRO A 146 34.60 -9.23 1.68
N ARG A 147 35.23 -10.28 2.20
CA ARG A 147 35.69 -11.44 1.43
C ARG A 147 34.49 -12.28 0.95
N SER A 148 34.55 -12.71 -0.31
CA SER A 148 33.64 -13.71 -0.87
C SER A 148 33.83 -15.06 -0.18
N TRP A 149 32.72 -15.68 0.20
CA TRP A 149 32.69 -17.04 0.72
C TRP A 149 32.71 -18.00 -0.48
N ARG A 150 33.51 -19.07 -0.36
CA ARG A 150 33.56 -20.18 -1.33
C ARG A 150 32.28 -20.99 -1.30
#